data_AF-A0A6I1K2Y6-F1
#
_entry.id   AF-A0A6I1K2Y6-F1
#
_cell.length_a   1.000
_cell.length_b   1.000
_cell.length_c   1.000
_cell.angle_alpha   90.00
_cell.angle_beta   90.00
_cell.angle_gamma   90.00
#
_symmetry.space_group_name_H-M   'P 1'
#
loop_
_entity.id
_entity.type
_entity.pdbx_description
1 polymer ?
#
loop_
_entity_poly.entity_id
_entity_poly.type
_entity_poly.pdbx_seq_one_letter_code
_entity_poly.pdbx_strand_id
1 'polypeptide(L)'
;MSDRSYMQVTCRQQDRHRFEALGFHPEFTDTPPAGPTVELIDPGADYGHASRLPTDIPFLATHDATGSFGARRIACDGCRTAEVPATSEGFTIEWDATKRRPTTASLARIRCYVAVLQRAQQRFQSGN
;
A
#
# COMPACT_ATOMS: atom_id res chain seq x y z
N MET A 1 18.74 14.07 -10.21
CA MET A 1 17.97 12.79 -10.26
C MET A 1 16.83 12.97 -9.30
N SER A 2 15.59 12.97 -9.77
CA SER A 2 14.44 13.19 -8.90
C SER A 2 14.10 11.87 -8.22
N ASP A 3 14.04 11.86 -6.89
CA ASP A 3 13.62 10.72 -6.06
C ASP A 3 12.10 10.46 -6.17
N ARG A 4 11.58 10.44 -7.40
CA ARG A 4 10.16 10.19 -7.67
C ARG A 4 9.95 8.69 -7.61
N SER A 5 9.15 8.27 -6.65
CA SER A 5 8.67 6.90 -6.52
C SER A 5 7.29 6.83 -7.15
N TYR A 6 7.07 5.82 -7.99
CA TYR A 6 5.73 5.50 -8.44
C TYR A 6 5.00 4.85 -7.26
N MET A 7 3.86 5.44 -6.89
CA MET A 7 3.00 4.91 -5.84
C MET A 7 1.63 4.59 -6.41
N GLN A 8 1.13 3.40 -6.13
CA GLN A 8 -0.21 2.96 -6.51
C GLN A 8 -1.03 2.72 -5.25
N VAL A 9 -2.30 3.14 -5.28
CA VAL A 9 -3.27 2.96 -4.20
C VAL A 9 -4.54 2.35 -4.75
N THR A 10 -5.07 1.34 -4.08
CA THR A 10 -6.43 0.85 -4.25
C THR A 10 -7.27 1.28 -3.06
N CYS A 11 -8.39 1.97 -3.30
CA CYS A 11 -9.32 2.39 -2.25
C CYS A 11 -10.78 2.23 -2.70
N ARG A 12 -11.74 2.49 -1.81
CA ARG A 12 -13.16 2.51 -2.20
C ARG A 12 -13.44 3.70 -3.14
N GLN A 13 -14.36 3.53 -4.09
CA GLN A 13 -14.75 4.59 -5.03
C GLN A 13 -15.17 5.89 -4.31
N GLN A 14 -15.90 5.77 -3.20
CA GLN A 14 -16.35 6.92 -2.40
C GLN A 14 -15.20 7.71 -1.74
N ASP A 15 -14.08 7.04 -1.47
CA ASP A 15 -12.93 7.61 -0.77
C ASP A 15 -11.90 8.22 -1.75
N ARG A 16 -12.10 8.03 -3.06
CA ARG A 16 -11.23 8.51 -4.15
C ARG A 16 -10.76 9.96 -3.95
N HIS A 17 -11.70 10.85 -3.65
CA HIS A 17 -11.45 12.28 -3.52
C HIS A 17 -10.38 12.61 -2.46
N ARG A 18 -10.21 11.76 -1.44
CA ARG A 18 -9.20 11.94 -0.39
C ARG A 18 -7.78 11.70 -0.89
N PHE A 19 -7.61 10.74 -1.79
CA PHE A 19 -6.32 10.46 -2.42
C PHE A 19 -6.03 11.45 -3.54
N GLU A 20 -7.04 11.89 -4.29
CA GLU A 20 -6.86 12.96 -5.29
C GLU A 20 -6.37 14.26 -4.67
N ALA A 21 -6.84 14.61 -3.47
CA ALA A 21 -6.35 15.75 -2.71
C ALA A 21 -4.85 15.64 -2.32
N LEU A 22 -4.29 14.43 -2.35
CA LEU A 22 -2.87 14.17 -2.09
C LEU A 22 -2.01 14.14 -3.38
N GLY A 23 -2.62 14.29 -4.55
CA GLY A 23 -1.92 14.25 -5.85
C GLY A 23 -2.05 12.93 -6.61
N PHE A 24 -2.81 11.97 -6.10
CA PHE A 24 -3.10 10.74 -6.85
C PHE A 24 -4.12 10.98 -7.96
N HIS A 25 -4.01 10.22 -9.05
CA HIS A 25 -4.93 10.28 -10.18
C HIS A 25 -5.35 8.87 -10.60
N PRO A 26 -6.58 8.65 -11.09
CA PRO A 26 -6.98 7.35 -11.63
C PRO A 26 -6.00 6.87 -12.70
N GLU A 27 -5.56 5.63 -12.56
CA GLU A 27 -4.68 5.00 -13.55
C GLU A 27 -5.41 4.82 -14.89
N PHE A 28 -6.71 4.55 -14.84
CA PHE A 28 -7.57 4.38 -16.01
C PHE A 28 -8.58 5.51 -16.09
N THR A 29 -8.48 6.35 -17.12
CA THR A 29 -9.31 7.56 -17.32
C THR A 29 -10.63 7.30 -18.03
N ASP A 30 -10.76 6.22 -18.81
CA ASP A 30 -11.80 6.17 -19.85
C ASP A 30 -13.12 5.58 -19.37
N THR A 31 -13.12 4.82 -18.28
CA THR A 31 -14.32 4.47 -17.50
C THR A 31 -13.85 3.95 -16.14
N PRO A 32 -14.23 4.56 -15.00
CA PRO A 32 -13.95 3.93 -13.71
C PRO A 32 -14.61 2.55 -13.73
N PRO A 33 -13.91 1.47 -13.39
CA PRO A 33 -14.52 0.14 -13.36
C PRO A 33 -15.78 0.22 -12.51
N ALA A 34 -16.88 -0.41 -12.95
CA ALA A 34 -18.17 -0.40 -12.25
C ALA A 34 -18.14 -1.12 -10.87
N GLY A 35 -16.95 -1.33 -10.32
CA GLY A 35 -16.69 -1.97 -9.04
C GLY A 35 -16.66 -0.97 -7.88
N PRO A 36 -16.67 -1.50 -6.64
CA PRO A 36 -16.67 -0.68 -5.42
C PRO A 36 -15.31 -0.01 -5.13
N THR A 37 -14.28 -0.33 -5.90
CA THR A 37 -12.89 0.13 -5.68
C THR A 37 -12.30 0.80 -6.91
N VAL A 38 -11.38 1.74 -6.68
CA VAL A 38 -10.62 2.44 -7.71
C VAL A 38 -9.12 2.29 -7.45
N GLU A 39 -8.37 2.20 -8.53
CA GLU A 39 -6.91 2.26 -8.53
C GLU A 39 -6.44 3.65 -8.94
N LEU A 40 -5.53 4.21 -8.15
CA LEU A 40 -5.01 5.55 -8.28
C LEU A 40 -3.48 5.51 -8.23
N ILE A 41 -2.83 6.34 -9.01
CA ILE A 41 -1.38 6.41 -9.11
C ILE A 41 -0.89 7.83 -8.83
N ASP A 42 0.27 7.94 -8.21
CA ASP A 42 1.02 9.19 -8.10
C ASP A 42 2.43 8.96 -8.67
N PRO A 43 2.71 9.42 -9.91
CA PRO A 43 4.02 9.30 -10.53
C PRO A 43 5.04 10.32 -9.99
N GLY A 44 4.61 11.26 -9.15
CA GLY A 44 5.40 12.29 -8.51
C GLY A 44 5.58 12.07 -7.00
N ALA A 45 5.12 10.95 -6.44
CA ALA A 45 5.20 10.69 -5.02
C ALA A 45 6.65 10.76 -4.53
N ASP A 46 6.86 11.53 -3.46
CA ASP A 46 8.14 11.68 -2.80
C ASP A 46 8.22 10.78 -1.55
N TYR A 47 9.37 10.81 -0.87
CA TYR A 47 9.64 10.03 0.33
C TYR A 47 8.60 10.21 1.46
N GLY A 48 7.92 11.36 1.52
CA GLY A 48 6.94 11.66 2.56
C GLY A 48 5.52 11.18 2.24
N HIS A 49 5.26 10.75 1.00
CA HIS A 49 3.88 10.46 0.56
C HIS A 49 3.21 9.33 1.32
N ALA A 50 3.96 8.27 1.66
CA ALA A 50 3.44 7.18 2.46
C ALA A 50 2.97 7.63 3.86
N SER A 51 3.64 8.63 4.45
CA SER A 51 3.26 9.19 5.76
C SER A 51 2.06 10.14 5.70
N ARG A 52 1.66 10.56 4.50
CA ARG A 52 0.51 11.45 4.25
C ARG A 52 -0.76 10.67 3.90
N LEU A 53 -0.66 9.35 3.72
CA LEU A 53 -1.82 8.51 3.44
C LEU A 53 -2.82 8.56 4.61
N PRO A 54 -4.12 8.60 4.31
CA PRO A 54 -5.15 8.71 5.34
C PRO A 54 -5.26 7.40 6.14
N THR A 55 -5.16 7.49 7.46
CA THR A 55 -5.17 6.31 8.35
C THR A 55 -6.57 5.90 8.84
N ASP A 56 -7.59 6.67 8.47
CA ASP A 56 -8.98 6.55 8.93
C ASP A 56 -9.91 5.87 7.91
N ILE A 57 -9.41 5.57 6.71
CA ILE A 57 -10.14 4.86 5.65
C ILE A 57 -9.39 3.62 5.18
N PRO A 58 -10.10 2.59 4.67
CA PRO A 58 -9.44 1.41 4.16
C PRO A 58 -8.76 1.70 2.81
N PHE A 59 -7.52 1.24 2.67
CA PHE A 59 -6.78 1.31 1.41
C PHE A 59 -5.68 0.24 1.36
N LEU A 60 -5.25 -0.09 0.15
CA LEU A 60 -4.03 -0.85 -0.14
C LEU A 60 -3.10 0.04 -0.95
N ALA A 61 -1.81 -0.02 -0.72
CA ALA A 61 -0.85 0.74 -1.51
C ALA A 61 0.43 -0.04 -1.78
N THR A 62 1.09 0.30 -2.88
CA THR A 62 2.44 -0.14 -3.20
C THR A 62 3.28 1.09 -3.51
N HIS A 63 4.56 1.03 -3.17
CA HIS A 63 5.53 1.98 -3.70
C HIS A 63 6.72 1.21 -4.26
N ASP A 64 7.21 1.65 -5.40
CA ASP A 64 8.31 1.00 -6.09
C ASP A 64 9.66 1.31 -5.44
N ALA A 65 10.63 0.43 -5.72
CA ALA A 65 11.99 0.63 -5.29
C ALA A 65 12.60 1.82 -6.04
N THR A 66 13.10 2.82 -5.30
CA THR A 66 13.79 3.97 -5.88
C THR A 66 15.09 4.23 -5.13
N GLY A 67 16.21 4.22 -5.86
CA GLY A 67 17.54 4.42 -5.28
C GLY A 67 17.89 3.37 -4.22
N SER A 68 18.13 3.82 -2.99
CA SER A 68 18.46 2.96 -1.84
C SER A 68 17.23 2.36 -1.15
N PHE A 69 16.02 2.70 -1.58
CA PHE A 69 14.78 2.26 -0.93
C PHE A 69 14.20 1.06 -1.68
N GLY A 70 13.97 -0.02 -0.93
CA GLY A 70 13.27 -1.20 -1.45
C GLY A 70 11.77 -0.94 -1.59
N ALA A 71 11.13 -1.61 -2.53
CA ALA A 71 9.68 -1.59 -2.70
C ALA A 71 8.97 -2.10 -1.44
N ARG A 72 7.78 -1.59 -1.19
CA ARG A 72 6.95 -2.01 -0.06
C ARG A 72 5.47 -2.02 -0.39
N ARG A 73 4.74 -2.76 0.42
CA ARG A 73 3.28 -2.80 0.44
C ARG A 73 2.76 -2.22 1.73
N ILE A 74 1.69 -1.44 1.64
CA ILE A 74 1.00 -0.81 2.74
C ILE A 74 -0.46 -1.27 2.70
N ALA A 75 -1.02 -1.60 3.85
CA ALA A 75 -2.44 -1.86 4.01
C ALA A 75 -2.95 -1.04 5.19
N CYS A 76 -4.16 -0.49 5.04
CA CYS A 76 -4.87 0.19 6.10
C CYS A 76 -6.30 -0.35 6.14
N ASP A 77 -6.77 -0.70 7.34
CA ASP A 77 -8.18 -1.09 7.55
C ASP A 77 -9.05 0.11 7.98
N GLY A 78 -8.54 1.33 7.96
CA GLY A 78 -9.18 2.55 8.47
C GLY A 78 -9.09 2.73 9.99
N CYS A 79 -8.36 1.85 10.68
CA CYS A 79 -8.03 2.00 12.10
C CYS A 79 -6.55 1.68 12.37
N ARG A 80 -5.98 0.76 11.59
CA ARG A 80 -4.61 0.28 11.69
C ARG A 80 -3.97 0.28 10.32
N THR A 81 -2.73 0.74 10.29
CA THR A 81 -1.87 0.69 9.12
C THR A 81 -0.72 -0.28 9.36
N ALA A 82 -0.38 -1.07 8.35
CA ALA A 82 0.77 -1.96 8.37
C ALA A 82 1.53 -1.86 7.05
N GLU A 83 2.85 -1.90 7.13
CA GLU A 83 3.75 -1.79 5.99
C GLU A 83 4.76 -2.94 6.04
N VAL A 84 5.10 -3.48 4.88
CA VAL A 84 6.05 -4.58 4.75
C VAL A 84 6.93 -4.45 3.50
N PRO A 85 8.25 -4.71 3.62
CA PRO A 85 9.13 -4.89 2.47
C PRO A 85 8.61 -5.96 1.51
N ALA A 86 8.58 -5.65 0.22
CA ALA A 86 7.97 -6.49 -0.78
C ALA A 86 8.61 -6.27 -2.16
N THR A 87 8.35 -7.20 -3.07
CA THR A 87 8.61 -7.07 -4.51
C THR A 87 7.28 -7.15 -5.26
N SER A 88 7.33 -7.06 -6.59
CA SER A 88 6.20 -7.38 -7.46
C SER A 88 5.68 -8.81 -7.21
N GLU A 89 6.57 -9.75 -6.88
CA GLU A 89 6.26 -11.17 -6.77
C GLU A 89 5.88 -11.64 -5.35
N GLY A 90 6.23 -10.89 -4.29
CA GLY A 90 5.94 -11.34 -2.93
C GLY A 90 6.49 -10.47 -1.81
N PHE A 91 6.61 -11.05 -0.61
CA PHE A 91 7.19 -10.38 0.56
C PHE A 91 8.70 -10.60 0.62
N THR A 92 9.43 -9.58 1.07
CA THR A 92 10.85 -9.73 1.40
C THR A 92 10.99 -10.22 2.84
N ILE A 93 11.65 -11.36 3.00
CA ILE A 93 11.91 -11.96 4.30
C ILE A 93 13.35 -11.65 4.72
N GLU A 94 13.51 -11.08 5.91
CA GLU A 94 14.83 -10.91 6.51
C GLU A 94 15.32 -12.27 7.02
N TRP A 95 16.53 -12.63 6.63
CA TRP A 95 17.11 -13.93 6.93
C TRP A 95 18.23 -13.80 7.96
N ASP A 96 18.12 -14.57 9.05
CA ASP A 96 19.22 -14.75 10.00
C ASP A 96 20.16 -15.82 9.45
N ALA A 97 21.28 -15.39 8.86
CA ALA A 97 22.27 -16.29 8.28
C ALA A 97 22.92 -17.21 9.31
N THR A 98 23.10 -16.74 10.55
CA THR A 98 23.70 -17.52 11.65
C THR A 98 22.75 -18.62 12.09
N LYS A 99 21.45 -18.31 12.25
CA LYS A 99 20.43 -19.29 12.66
C LYS A 99 19.82 -20.05 11.49
N ARG A 100 20.21 -19.72 10.24
CA ARG A 100 19.70 -20.29 8.99
C ARG A 100 18.18 -20.33 8.92
N ARG A 101 17.52 -19.24 9.31
CA ARG A 101 16.06 -19.13 9.32
C ARG A 101 15.60 -17.68 9.19
N PRO A 102 14.33 -17.42 8.82
CA PRO A 102 13.76 -16.08 8.87
C PRO A 102 13.84 -15.44 10.26
N THR A 103 14.02 -14.13 10.32
CA THR A 103 13.93 -13.41 11.60
C THR A 103 12.49 -13.43 12.11
N THR A 104 12.31 -13.60 13.42
CA THR A 104 10.98 -13.54 14.06
C THR A 104 10.31 -12.20 13.82
N ALA A 105 11.08 -11.11 13.79
CA ALA A 105 10.58 -9.77 13.53
C ALA A 105 10.01 -9.63 12.10
N SER A 106 10.72 -10.15 11.08
CA SER A 106 10.24 -10.14 9.69
C SER A 106 8.94 -10.95 9.54
N LEU A 107 8.89 -12.15 10.12
CA LEU A 107 7.66 -12.97 10.10
C LEU A 107 6.50 -12.29 10.82
N ALA A 108 6.75 -11.66 11.97
CA ALA A 108 5.72 -10.94 12.73
C ALA A 108 5.18 -9.74 11.93
N ARG A 109 6.04 -9.00 11.24
CA ARG A 109 5.64 -7.88 10.38
C ARG A 109 4.75 -8.34 9.22
N ILE A 110 5.14 -9.40 8.51
CA ILE A 110 4.34 -9.98 7.42
C ILE A 110 2.97 -10.43 7.93
N ARG A 111 2.92 -11.14 9.07
CA ARG A 111 1.64 -11.59 9.67
C ARG A 111 0.74 -10.41 10.05
N CYS A 112 1.31 -9.34 10.63
CA CYS A 112 0.58 -8.13 10.95
C CYS A 112 -0.01 -7.49 9.68
N TYR A 113 0.80 -7.36 8.63
CA TYR A 113 0.36 -6.85 7.33
C TYR A 113 -0.78 -7.68 6.74
N VAL A 114 -0.65 -9.03 6.70
CA VAL A 114 -1.70 -9.91 6.16
C VAL A 114 -3.01 -9.76 6.94
N ALA A 115 -2.96 -9.63 8.27
CA ALA A 115 -4.16 -9.41 9.06
C ALA A 115 -4.86 -8.08 8.76
N VAL A 116 -4.09 -7.00 8.54
CA VAL A 116 -4.66 -5.69 8.15
C VAL A 116 -5.18 -5.72 6.72
N LEU A 117 -4.45 -6.34 5.79
CA LEU A 117 -4.87 -6.55 4.39
C LEU A 117 -6.24 -7.23 4.31
N GLN A 118 -6.42 -8.34 5.03
CA GLN A 118 -7.69 -9.08 5.04
C GLN A 118 -8.85 -8.20 5.53
N ARG A 119 -8.64 -7.40 6.57
CA ARG A 119 -9.66 -6.49 7.11
C ARG A 119 -9.97 -5.34 6.15
N ALA A 120 -8.95 -4.76 5.51
CA ALA A 120 -9.12 -3.73 4.50
C ALA A 120 -9.97 -4.26 3.32
N GLN A 121 -9.66 -5.47 2.83
CA GLN A 121 -10.42 -6.11 1.76
C GLN A 121 -11.88 -6.41 2.15
N GLN A 122 -12.12 -6.90 3.36
CA GLN A 122 -13.48 -7.06 3.89
C GLN A 122 -14.24 -5.73 3.92
N ARG A 123 -13.55 -4.64 4.28
CA ARG A 123 -14.15 -3.30 4.25
C ARG A 123 -14.42 -2.82 2.83
N PHE A 124 -13.66 -3.19 1.82
CA PHE A 124 -14.04 -2.83 0.43
C PHE A 124 -15.39 -3.43 0.00
N GLN A 125 -15.74 -4.59 0.55
CA GLN A 125 -17.00 -5.29 0.23
C GLN A 125 -18.17 -4.85 1.12
N SER A 126 -17.86 -4.36 2.32
CA SER A 126 -18.86 -3.92 3.29
C SER A 126 -19.17 -2.44 3.03
N GLY A 127 -20.11 -2.18 2.11
CA GLY A 127 -20.67 -0.84 1.89
C GLY A 127 -21.45 -0.40 3.13
N ASN A 128 -20.78 0.33 4.01
CA ASN A 128 -21.32 1.16 5.08
C ASN A 128 -20.33 2.29 5.35
#